data_AF-A0A7Z9CH17-F1
#
_entry.id   AF-A0A7Z9CH17-F1
#
_cell.length_a   1.000
_cell.length_b   1.000
_cell.length_c   1.000
_cell.angle_alpha   90.00
_cell.angle_beta   90.00
_cell.angle_gamma   90.00
#
_symmetry.space_group_name_H-M   'P 1'
#
loop_
_entity.id
_entity.type
_entity.pdbx_description
1 polymer ?
#
loop_
_entity_poly.entity_id
_entity_poly.type
_entity_poly.pdbx_seq_one_letter_code
_entity_poly.pdbx_strand_id
1 'polypeptide(L)'
;MDYIFGGYAEDGTNLGSKMILTDEGNLNIGFGSAVISNTPATQKLNIKGNVLITELQGTGDRPVFVNADGVLKVGTTSTTRSAWVPDTASNSVQLAITSANGDRTTHPISITDEGMVRATSFQGVNGATIFPDYVFQKYYTGTSSIKADYNFKSLSQVEDFVKTNGHLPGYKSAATIKAQGYVDLMETQLTNVEKIEELYLHLMEKEKEVKQLKEELKAQKEAFESRLERLEKLIQ
;
A
#
# COMPACT_ATOMS: atom_id res chain seq x y z
N MET A 1 -36.56 -14.14 -44.56
CA MET A 1 -36.18 -15.36 -45.31
C MET A 1 -34.84 -15.78 -44.75
N ASP A 2 -34.83 -16.83 -43.93
CA ASP A 2 -33.60 -17.32 -43.33
C ASP A 2 -32.82 -18.15 -44.35
N TYR A 3 -31.50 -17.99 -44.39
CA TYR A 3 -30.61 -18.81 -45.20
C TYR A 3 -29.89 -19.82 -44.31
N ILE A 4 -30.15 -21.10 -44.55
CA ILE A 4 -29.57 -22.21 -43.78
C ILE A 4 -28.53 -22.92 -44.65
N PHE A 5 -27.28 -22.91 -44.20
CA PHE A 5 -26.21 -23.71 -44.80
C PHE A 5 -26.03 -25.01 -44.00
N GLY A 6 -26.56 -26.10 -44.54
CA GLY A 6 -26.40 -27.45 -43.99
C GLY A 6 -25.04 -28.05 -44.31
N GLY A 7 -24.50 -28.85 -43.39
CA GLY A 7 -23.41 -29.77 -43.69
C GLY A 7 -23.97 -31.11 -44.16
N TYR A 8 -23.42 -31.68 -45.22
CA TYR A 8 -23.68 -33.07 -45.63
C TYR A 8 -22.36 -33.84 -45.60
N ALA A 9 -22.36 -35.09 -45.17
CA ALA A 9 -21.22 -35.97 -45.38
C ALA A 9 -21.16 -36.43 -46.84
N GLU A 10 -20.05 -37.05 -47.25
CA GLU A 10 -19.87 -37.58 -48.62
C GLU A 10 -20.92 -38.65 -48.98
N ASP A 11 -21.49 -39.32 -47.97
CA ASP A 11 -22.58 -40.30 -48.14
C ASP A 11 -23.98 -39.67 -48.19
N GLY A 12 -24.08 -38.34 -48.15
CA GLY A 12 -25.35 -37.60 -48.19
C GLY A 12 -26.08 -37.51 -46.85
N THR A 13 -25.52 -38.01 -45.75
CA THR A 13 -26.11 -37.84 -44.42
C THR A 13 -26.13 -36.36 -44.01
N ASN A 14 -27.29 -35.89 -43.55
CA ASN A 14 -27.44 -34.51 -43.09
C ASN A 14 -26.74 -34.35 -41.73
N LEU A 15 -25.70 -33.52 -41.67
CA LEU A 15 -24.91 -33.22 -40.48
C LEU A 15 -25.41 -31.99 -39.72
N GLY A 16 -26.62 -31.52 -40.02
CA GLY A 16 -27.24 -30.33 -39.43
C GLY A 16 -26.72 -29.00 -39.99
N SER A 17 -27.39 -27.92 -39.59
CA SER A 17 -27.05 -26.55 -39.95
C SER A 17 -25.68 -26.15 -39.36
N LYS A 18 -24.77 -25.64 -40.20
CA LYS A 18 -23.44 -25.18 -39.80
C LYS A 18 -23.34 -23.66 -39.72
N MET A 19 -24.12 -22.95 -40.54
CA MET A 19 -24.27 -21.50 -40.51
C MET A 19 -25.74 -21.11 -40.80
N ILE A 20 -26.27 -20.14 -40.07
CA ILE A 20 -27.63 -19.60 -40.25
C ILE A 20 -27.53 -18.06 -40.32
N LEU A 21 -28.10 -17.47 -41.37
CA LEU A 21 -28.36 -16.02 -41.45
C LEU A 21 -29.85 -15.78 -41.19
N THR A 22 -30.17 -15.08 -40.10
CA THR A 22 -31.56 -14.78 -39.72
C THR A 22 -32.09 -13.57 -40.49
N ASP A 23 -33.41 -13.44 -40.59
CA ASP A 23 -34.09 -12.25 -41.12
C ASP A 23 -33.80 -10.96 -40.34
N GLU A 24 -33.40 -11.07 -39.07
CA GLU A 24 -32.86 -9.97 -38.25
C GLU A 24 -31.39 -9.61 -38.56
N GLY A 25 -30.72 -10.28 -39.51
CA GLY A 25 -29.35 -9.98 -39.94
C GLY A 25 -28.24 -10.63 -39.11
N ASN A 26 -28.56 -11.58 -38.23
CA ASN A 26 -27.58 -12.26 -37.39
C ASN A 26 -26.92 -13.43 -38.13
N LEU A 27 -25.58 -13.51 -38.13
CA LEU A 27 -24.82 -14.67 -38.62
C LEU A 27 -24.45 -15.60 -37.47
N ASN A 28 -25.15 -16.73 -37.36
CA ASN A 28 -24.90 -17.75 -36.36
C ASN A 28 -23.98 -18.84 -36.95
N ILE A 29 -22.81 -19.04 -36.34
CA ILE A 29 -21.85 -20.09 -36.73
C ILE A 29 -21.77 -21.13 -35.60
N GLY A 30 -22.07 -22.40 -35.91
CA GLY A 30 -21.94 -23.51 -34.95
C GLY A 30 -23.05 -23.62 -33.90
N PHE A 31 -24.25 -23.09 -34.16
CA PHE A 31 -25.41 -23.25 -33.30
C PHE A 31 -26.30 -24.40 -33.81
N GLY A 32 -26.20 -25.57 -33.16
CA GLY A 32 -26.97 -26.76 -33.50
C GLY A 32 -26.58 -27.94 -32.62
N SER A 33 -27.52 -28.42 -31.81
CA SER A 33 -27.35 -29.58 -30.94
C SER A 33 -27.32 -30.87 -31.77
N ALA A 34 -26.20 -31.16 -32.45
CA ALA A 34 -25.71 -32.49 -32.80
C ALA A 34 -24.44 -32.38 -33.68
N VAL A 35 -23.28 -32.67 -33.08
CA VAL A 35 -22.09 -33.42 -33.60
C VAL A 35 -21.63 -33.05 -35.04
N ILE A 36 -20.39 -32.62 -35.37
CA ILE A 36 -19.06 -33.15 -35.00
C ILE A 36 -18.01 -32.03 -35.13
N SER A 37 -17.47 -31.57 -34.00
CA SER A 37 -16.08 -31.90 -33.65
C SER A 37 -16.15 -32.55 -32.28
N ASN A 38 -15.68 -33.80 -32.15
CA ASN A 38 -15.69 -34.51 -30.86
C ASN A 38 -14.53 -34.07 -29.94
N THR A 39 -13.83 -33.01 -30.33
CA THR A 39 -13.02 -32.15 -29.46
C THR A 39 -13.76 -30.83 -29.36
N PRO A 40 -14.06 -30.30 -28.16
CA PRO A 40 -14.58 -28.94 -28.04
C PRO A 40 -13.60 -28.01 -28.75
N ALA A 41 -14.05 -27.31 -29.80
CA ALA A 41 -13.24 -26.25 -30.39
C ALA A 41 -12.93 -25.25 -29.27
N THR A 42 -11.65 -25.06 -28.95
CA THR A 42 -11.24 -24.14 -27.88
C THR A 42 -11.58 -22.69 -28.19
N GLN A 43 -11.83 -22.38 -29.47
CA GLN A 43 -12.20 -21.06 -29.98
C GLN A 43 -13.29 -21.21 -31.08
N LYS A 44 -14.43 -20.51 -30.92
CA LYS A 44 -15.58 -20.59 -31.86
C LYS A 44 -15.43 -19.69 -33.10
N LEU A 45 -14.41 -18.83 -33.13
CA LEU A 45 -14.14 -17.88 -34.22
C LEU A 45 -12.61 -17.68 -34.33
N ASN A 46 -11.99 -18.11 -35.45
CA ASN A 46 -10.57 -17.91 -35.74
C ASN A 46 -10.42 -16.97 -36.94
N ILE A 47 -9.93 -15.76 -36.72
CA ILE A 47 -9.79 -14.71 -37.75
C ILE A 47 -8.30 -14.46 -37.94
N LYS A 48 -7.77 -14.72 -39.15
CA LYS A 48 -6.36 -14.46 -39.51
C LYS A 48 -6.07 -12.97 -39.81
N GLY A 49 -7.01 -12.08 -39.53
CA GLY A 49 -6.96 -10.64 -39.81
C GLY A 49 -7.58 -9.82 -38.67
N ASN A 50 -7.74 -8.52 -38.90
CA ASN A 50 -8.30 -7.61 -37.89
C ASN A 50 -9.81 -7.80 -37.74
N VAL A 51 -10.31 -7.67 -36.51
CA VAL A 51 -11.74 -7.60 -36.21
C VAL A 51 -12.10 -6.15 -35.94
N LEU A 52 -12.98 -5.57 -36.76
CA LEU A 52 -13.57 -4.25 -36.49
C LEU A 52 -14.89 -4.45 -35.74
N ILE A 53 -14.92 -4.06 -34.46
CA ILE A 53 -16.14 -4.01 -33.66
C ILE A 53 -16.50 -2.54 -33.49
N THR A 54 -17.55 -2.09 -34.17
CA THR A 54 -17.97 -0.68 -34.13
C THR A 54 -18.66 -0.33 -32.81
N GLU A 55 -19.45 -1.27 -32.27
CA GLU A 55 -20.15 -1.13 -31.00
C GLU A 55 -20.27 -2.49 -30.31
N LEU A 56 -20.15 -2.53 -28.98
CA LEU A 56 -20.56 -3.68 -28.16
C LEU A 56 -21.89 -3.33 -27.49
N GLN A 57 -22.92 -4.15 -27.70
CA GLN A 57 -24.23 -3.99 -27.06
C GLN A 57 -24.09 -3.93 -25.52
N GLY A 58 -24.57 -2.84 -24.91
CA GLY A 58 -24.56 -2.62 -23.47
C GLY A 58 -24.63 -1.13 -23.13
N THR A 59 -25.07 -0.81 -21.91
CA THR A 59 -25.05 0.57 -21.39
C THR A 59 -23.81 0.79 -20.51
N GLY A 60 -23.17 1.95 -20.66
CA GLY A 60 -22.04 2.42 -19.84
C GLY A 60 -20.65 1.94 -20.29
N ASP A 61 -19.60 2.61 -19.79
CA ASP A 61 -18.19 2.26 -20.03
C ASP A 61 -17.80 1.00 -19.22
N ARG A 62 -17.19 0.02 -19.88
CA ARG A 62 -16.89 -1.30 -19.28
C ARG A 62 -15.47 -1.75 -19.65
N PRO A 63 -14.67 -2.24 -18.69
CA PRO A 63 -13.34 -2.76 -19.00
C PRO A 63 -13.44 -4.07 -19.78
N VAL A 64 -12.49 -4.27 -20.70
CA VAL A 64 -12.31 -5.50 -21.46
C VAL A 64 -11.03 -6.20 -20.99
N PHE A 65 -11.12 -7.48 -20.65
CA PHE A 65 -9.98 -8.29 -20.21
C PHE A 65 -9.99 -9.66 -20.88
N VAL A 66 -8.83 -10.33 -20.89
CA VAL A 66 -8.67 -11.69 -21.39
C VAL A 66 -8.36 -12.60 -20.20
N ASN A 67 -9.08 -13.71 -20.04
CA ASN A 67 -8.79 -14.68 -18.96
C ASN A 67 -7.63 -15.63 -19.33
N ALA A 68 -7.24 -16.50 -18.39
CA ALA A 68 -6.17 -17.48 -18.60
C ALA A 68 -6.42 -18.44 -19.78
N ASP A 69 -7.70 -18.65 -20.14
CA ASP A 69 -8.12 -19.50 -21.27
C ASP A 69 -8.15 -18.73 -22.61
N GLY A 70 -7.74 -17.45 -22.64
CA GLY A 70 -7.74 -16.63 -23.85
C GLY A 70 -9.11 -16.08 -24.25
N VAL A 71 -10.12 -16.18 -23.39
CA VAL A 71 -11.48 -15.67 -23.64
C VAL A 71 -11.56 -14.19 -23.29
N LEU A 72 -11.95 -13.38 -24.27
CA LEU A 72 -12.29 -11.97 -24.08
C LEU A 72 -13.58 -11.85 -23.24
N LYS A 73 -13.51 -11.14 -22.12
CA LYS A 73 -14.65 -10.88 -21.24
C LYS A 73 -14.85 -9.37 -21.08
N VAL A 74 -16.12 -8.96 -21.15
CA VAL A 74 -16.54 -7.59 -20.83
C VAL A 74 -17.06 -7.59 -19.41
N GLY A 75 -16.43 -6.83 -18.51
CA GLY A 75 -16.84 -6.75 -17.09
C GLY A 75 -18.29 -6.29 -16.95
N THR A 76 -19.02 -6.67 -15.90
CA THR A 76 -20.36 -6.11 -15.61
C THR A 76 -20.25 -4.88 -14.72
N THR A 77 -21.30 -4.05 -14.67
CA THR A 77 -21.38 -2.91 -13.74
C THR A 77 -21.27 -3.32 -12.27
N SER A 78 -21.41 -4.61 -11.93
CA SER A 78 -21.34 -5.14 -10.56
C SER A 78 -20.04 -5.90 -10.23
N THR A 79 -19.07 -5.99 -11.13
CA THR A 79 -17.87 -6.84 -10.95
C THR A 79 -16.55 -6.22 -11.43
N THR A 80 -16.39 -4.90 -11.28
CA THR A 80 -15.11 -4.22 -11.57
C THR A 80 -14.05 -4.56 -10.53
N ARG A 81 -13.13 -5.47 -10.89
CA ARG A 81 -11.96 -5.83 -10.06
C ARG A 81 -10.75 -4.91 -10.21
N SER A 82 -10.78 -3.96 -11.14
CA SER A 82 -9.82 -2.85 -11.24
C SER A 82 -10.24 -1.94 -12.40
N ALA A 83 -11.19 -1.04 -12.15
CA ALA A 83 -11.41 0.06 -13.08
C ALA A 83 -10.40 1.15 -12.75
N TRP A 84 -9.51 1.47 -13.70
CA TRP A 84 -8.84 2.76 -13.72
C TRP A 84 -9.92 3.77 -14.10
N VAL A 85 -10.60 4.36 -13.10
CA VAL A 85 -11.63 5.37 -13.38
C VAL A 85 -10.92 6.71 -13.50
N PRO A 86 -10.88 7.33 -14.70
CA PRO A 86 -10.35 8.67 -14.83
C PRO A 86 -11.31 9.64 -14.14
N ASP A 87 -10.83 10.32 -13.11
CA ASP A 87 -11.49 11.49 -12.54
C ASP A 87 -10.94 12.72 -13.27
N THR A 88 -11.65 13.14 -14.30
CA THR A 88 -11.29 14.29 -15.14
C THR A 88 -11.41 15.63 -14.39
N ALA A 89 -12.19 15.71 -13.31
CA ALA A 89 -12.30 16.92 -12.51
C ALA A 89 -11.07 17.10 -11.60
N SER A 90 -10.53 15.99 -11.09
CA SER A 90 -9.36 15.99 -10.19
C SER A 90 -8.06 15.59 -10.86
N ASN A 91 -8.06 15.36 -12.18
CA ASN A 91 -6.92 14.90 -12.98
C ASN A 91 -6.21 13.68 -12.32
N SER A 92 -7.00 12.67 -11.96
CA SER A 92 -6.51 11.51 -11.21
C SER A 92 -7.13 10.20 -11.68
N VAL A 93 -6.53 9.07 -11.29
CA VAL A 93 -7.11 7.75 -11.48
C VAL A 93 -7.48 7.13 -10.14
N GLN A 94 -8.74 6.72 -10.00
CA GLN A 94 -9.22 6.01 -8.82
C GLN A 94 -9.09 4.50 -9.01
N LEU A 95 -8.54 3.81 -8.01
CA LEU A 95 -8.60 2.34 -7.90
C LEU A 95 -9.83 1.96 -7.05
N ALA A 96 -10.95 1.69 -7.70
CA ALA A 96 -12.17 1.21 -7.03
C ALA A 96 -12.11 -0.32 -6.84
N ILE A 97 -12.26 -0.80 -5.59
CA ILE A 97 -12.46 -2.21 -5.29
C ILE A 97 -13.95 -2.41 -4.99
N THR A 98 -14.67 -3.12 -5.87
CA THR A 98 -16.02 -3.61 -5.54
C THR A 98 -15.90 -4.70 -4.47
N SER A 99 -16.46 -4.44 -3.29
CA SER A 99 -16.73 -5.49 -2.30
C SER A 99 -18.08 -6.14 -2.62
N ALA A 100 -18.30 -7.36 -2.13
CA ALA A 100 -19.50 -8.17 -2.41
C ALA A 100 -20.86 -7.50 -2.08
N ASN A 101 -20.86 -6.34 -1.40
CA ASN A 101 -22.04 -5.65 -0.88
C ASN A 101 -22.32 -4.26 -1.51
N GLY A 102 -21.75 -3.95 -2.67
CA GLY A 102 -22.02 -2.70 -3.40
C GLY A 102 -20.79 -1.84 -3.67
N ASP A 103 -20.98 -0.87 -4.56
CA ASP A 103 -19.91 -0.01 -5.09
C ASP A 103 -19.30 0.86 -3.97
N ARG A 104 -18.03 0.62 -3.65
CA ARG A 104 -17.30 1.39 -2.64
C ARG A 104 -16.57 2.57 -3.31
N THR A 105 -17.33 3.46 -3.94
CA THR A 105 -16.82 4.75 -4.44
C THR A 105 -16.38 5.69 -3.33
N THR A 106 -16.60 5.33 -2.06
CA THR A 106 -16.31 6.13 -0.87
C THR A 106 -14.90 5.95 -0.30
N HIS A 107 -14.11 5.00 -0.81
CA HIS A 107 -12.73 4.77 -0.36
C HIS A 107 -11.73 4.67 -1.54
N PRO A 108 -11.71 5.63 -2.48
CA PRO A 108 -10.79 5.58 -3.60
C PRO A 108 -9.35 5.81 -3.11
N ILE A 109 -8.42 4.98 -3.58
CA ILE A 109 -7.03 5.41 -3.73
C ILE A 109 -7.01 6.20 -5.03
N SER A 110 -6.73 7.51 -4.98
CA SER A 110 -6.54 8.30 -6.20
C SER A 110 -5.06 8.57 -6.44
N ILE A 111 -4.63 8.41 -7.68
CA ILE A 111 -3.28 8.76 -8.15
C ILE A 111 -3.43 9.92 -9.12
N THR A 112 -2.93 11.11 -8.77
CA THR A 112 -2.98 12.28 -9.67
C THR A 112 -1.98 12.13 -10.82
N ASP A 113 -2.13 12.90 -11.87
CA ASP A 113 -1.15 12.99 -12.97
C ASP A 113 0.24 13.49 -12.52
N GLU A 114 0.28 14.25 -11.43
CA GLU A 114 1.52 14.63 -10.71
C GLU A 114 2.12 13.46 -9.89
N GLY A 115 1.48 12.29 -9.87
CA GLY A 115 1.94 11.11 -9.14
C GLY A 115 1.62 11.12 -7.64
N MET A 116 0.74 12.00 -7.16
CA MET A 116 0.33 12.01 -5.75
C MET A 116 -0.65 10.87 -5.47
N VAL A 117 -0.39 10.09 -4.42
CA VAL A 117 -1.31 9.06 -3.93
C VAL A 117 -2.15 9.62 -2.78
N ARG A 118 -3.48 9.67 -2.94
CA ARG A 118 -4.42 10.03 -1.87
C ARG A 118 -5.20 8.78 -1.45
N ALA A 119 -5.19 8.50 -0.15
CA ALA A 119 -5.92 7.39 0.44
C ALA A 119 -6.40 7.79 1.84
N THR A 120 -7.47 7.16 2.34
CA THR A 120 -7.97 7.41 3.71
C THR A 120 -7.01 6.90 4.79
N SER A 121 -6.28 5.82 4.52
CA SER A 121 -5.31 5.26 5.45
C SER A 121 -4.28 4.39 4.73
N PHE A 122 -3.10 4.23 5.33
CA PHE A 122 -2.06 3.28 4.91
C PHE A 122 -1.83 2.28 6.04
N GLN A 123 -1.87 0.98 5.72
CA GLN A 123 -1.58 -0.09 6.68
C GLN A 123 -0.37 -0.89 6.19
N GLY A 124 0.76 -0.75 6.89
CA GLY A 124 1.96 -1.54 6.61
C GLY A 124 1.89 -2.90 7.30
N VAL A 125 1.78 -3.98 6.54
CA VAL A 125 1.69 -5.35 7.08
C VAL A 125 3.02 -5.87 7.65
N ASN A 126 4.15 -5.44 7.09
CA ASN A 126 5.48 -5.90 7.55
C ASN A 126 6.01 -5.12 8.76
N GLY A 127 5.63 -3.84 8.91
CA GLY A 127 6.12 -2.97 9.99
C GLY A 127 5.60 -3.35 11.39
N ALA A 128 4.54 -4.16 11.49
CA ALA A 128 3.98 -4.60 12.76
C ALA A 128 4.91 -5.55 13.54
N THR A 129 5.86 -6.19 12.87
CA THR A 129 6.74 -7.21 13.49
C THR A 129 7.98 -6.61 14.17
N ILE A 130 8.36 -5.39 13.81
CA ILE A 130 9.60 -4.73 14.25
C ILE A 130 9.33 -3.33 14.81
N PHE A 131 8.15 -3.15 15.41
CA PHE A 131 7.78 -1.87 16.01
C PHE A 131 8.78 -1.49 17.14
N PRO A 132 9.17 -0.22 17.30
CA PRO A 132 10.34 0.16 18.10
C PRO A 132 10.28 -0.03 19.62
N ASP A 133 9.26 -0.68 20.19
CA ASP A 133 9.15 -1.00 21.62
C ASP A 133 10.41 -1.68 22.21
N TYR A 134 11.28 -2.25 21.37
CA TYR A 134 12.60 -2.71 21.78
C TYR A 134 13.48 -1.64 22.42
N VAL A 135 13.28 -0.35 22.14
CA VAL A 135 14.06 0.75 22.72
C VAL A 135 13.86 0.76 24.23
N PHE A 136 12.60 0.81 24.66
CA PHE A 136 12.26 0.73 26.08
C PHE A 136 12.58 -0.64 26.67
N GLN A 137 12.29 -1.73 25.96
CA GLN A 137 12.58 -3.09 26.45
C GLN A 137 14.08 -3.25 26.76
N LYS A 138 14.95 -2.83 25.84
CA LYS A 138 16.39 -2.89 26.00
C LYS A 138 16.87 -2.00 27.15
N TYR A 139 16.34 -0.78 27.26
CA TYR A 139 16.73 0.17 28.30
C TYR A 139 16.40 -0.34 29.71
N TYR A 140 15.19 -0.87 29.93
CA TYR A 140 14.76 -1.28 31.27
C TYR A 140 15.13 -2.72 31.63
N THR A 141 15.24 -3.63 30.65
CA THR A 141 15.50 -5.07 30.91
C THR A 141 16.90 -5.52 30.49
N GLY A 142 17.66 -4.68 29.79
CA GLY A 142 18.98 -5.03 29.23
C GLY A 142 18.94 -5.89 27.97
N THR A 143 17.77 -6.41 27.58
CA THR A 143 17.60 -7.30 26.42
C THR A 143 16.39 -6.86 25.58
N SER A 144 16.34 -7.28 24.31
CA SER A 144 15.12 -7.17 23.52
C SER A 144 14.89 -8.43 22.70
N SER A 145 13.65 -8.92 22.72
CA SER A 145 13.18 -10.05 21.91
C SER A 145 12.83 -9.66 20.47
N ILE A 146 12.64 -8.36 20.21
CA ILE A 146 12.31 -7.83 18.88
C ILE A 146 13.61 -7.49 18.13
N LYS A 147 14.57 -6.84 18.80
CA LYS A 147 15.85 -6.42 18.22
C LYS A 147 17.00 -6.57 19.20
N ALA A 148 17.60 -7.76 19.23
CA ALA A 148 18.61 -8.13 20.22
C ALA A 148 19.91 -7.30 20.12
N ASP A 149 20.26 -6.86 18.91
CA ASP A 149 21.43 -6.05 18.58
C ASP A 149 21.21 -4.53 18.76
N TYR A 150 20.03 -4.11 19.20
CA TYR A 150 19.75 -2.72 19.49
C TYR A 150 20.61 -2.20 20.65
N ASN A 151 21.21 -1.03 20.46
CA ASN A 151 22.06 -0.37 21.45
C ASN A 151 21.62 1.08 21.61
N PHE A 152 21.08 1.39 22.79
CA PHE A 152 20.77 2.76 23.20
C PHE A 152 22.05 3.59 23.30
N LYS A 153 22.12 4.72 22.59
CA LYS A 153 23.29 5.60 22.53
C LYS A 153 23.13 6.74 23.53
N SER A 154 24.21 7.17 24.17
CA SER A 154 24.20 8.40 24.97
C SER A 154 24.12 9.63 24.07
N LEU A 155 23.63 10.76 24.60
CA LEU A 155 23.61 12.03 23.85
C LEU A 155 25.00 12.44 23.34
N SER A 156 26.07 12.14 24.07
CA SER A 156 27.45 12.39 23.62
C SER A 156 27.81 11.54 22.40
N GLN A 157 27.46 10.25 22.41
CA GLN A 157 27.69 9.37 21.24
C GLN A 157 26.85 9.79 20.03
N VAL A 158 25.62 10.27 20.27
CA VAL A 158 24.75 10.82 19.23
C VAL A 158 25.36 12.10 18.65
N GLU A 159 25.85 13.00 19.49
CA GLU A 159 26.51 14.25 19.07
C GLU A 159 27.76 13.96 18.22
N ASP A 160 28.61 13.04 18.66
CA ASP A 160 29.81 12.64 17.90
C ASP A 160 29.44 12.06 16.53
N PHE A 161 28.40 11.23 16.47
CA PHE A 161 27.89 10.69 15.22
C PHE A 161 27.37 11.80 14.29
N VAL A 162 26.57 12.74 14.82
CA VAL A 162 26.01 13.84 14.04
C VAL A 162 27.11 14.77 13.53
N LYS A 163 28.11 15.10 14.35
CA LYS A 163 29.28 15.89 13.91
C LYS A 163 30.05 15.23 12.77
N THR A 164 30.16 13.91 12.80
CA THR A 164 30.91 13.14 11.82
C THR A 164 30.13 12.91 10.52
N ASN A 165 28.82 12.62 10.62
CA ASN A 165 28.01 12.14 9.50
C ASN A 165 27.00 13.16 8.96
N GLY A 166 26.70 14.23 9.71
CA GLY A 166 25.75 15.28 9.32
C GLY A 166 24.27 14.86 9.37
N HIS A 167 23.96 13.70 9.95
CA HIS A 167 22.60 13.21 10.16
C HIS A 167 22.50 12.37 11.44
N LEU A 168 21.28 12.10 11.91
CA LEU A 168 21.05 11.27 13.09
C LEU A 168 21.42 9.80 12.83
N PRO A 169 21.86 9.05 13.85
CA PRO A 169 22.00 7.60 13.77
C PRO A 169 20.71 6.93 13.30
N GLY A 170 20.81 5.86 12.50
CA GLY A 170 19.64 5.14 11.98
C GLY A 170 19.00 5.76 10.72
N TYR A 171 19.21 7.05 10.44
CA TYR A 171 18.80 7.63 9.17
C TYR A 171 19.84 7.43 8.08
N LYS A 172 19.38 7.25 6.85
CA LYS A 172 20.20 7.33 5.64
C LYS A 172 20.59 8.79 5.39
N SER A 173 21.82 9.01 4.92
CA SER A 173 22.27 10.34 4.53
C SER A 173 21.44 10.88 3.35
N ALA A 174 21.37 12.20 3.19
CA ALA A 174 20.71 12.81 2.04
C ALA A 174 21.33 12.35 0.70
N ALA A 175 22.65 12.12 0.67
CA ALA A 175 23.34 11.57 -0.49
C ALA A 175 22.90 10.13 -0.80
N THR A 176 22.74 9.29 0.23
CA THR A 176 22.24 7.92 0.10
C THR A 176 20.81 7.89 -0.42
N ILE A 177 19.91 8.71 0.14
CA ILE A 177 18.51 8.83 -0.32
C ILE A 177 18.46 9.31 -1.78
N LYS A 178 19.28 10.29 -2.15
CA LYS A 178 19.37 10.77 -3.54
C LYS A 178 19.83 9.69 -4.51
N ALA A 179 20.83 8.89 -4.12
CA ALA A 179 21.31 7.76 -4.93
C ALA A 179 20.27 6.63 -5.03
N GLN A 180 19.52 6.37 -3.96
CA GLN A 180 18.43 5.39 -3.90
C GLN A 180 17.23 5.84 -4.77
N GLY A 181 16.99 7.14 -4.90
CA GLY A 181 15.96 7.72 -5.76
C GLY A 181 14.53 7.72 -5.19
N TYR A 182 14.35 7.22 -3.97
CA TYR A 182 13.07 7.22 -3.26
C TYR A 182 13.26 7.29 -1.75
N VAL A 183 12.20 7.70 -1.04
CA VAL A 183 12.10 7.60 0.42
C VAL A 183 11.12 6.50 0.75
N ASP A 184 11.55 5.52 1.53
CA ASP A 184 10.65 4.51 2.08
C ASP A 184 9.91 5.12 3.28
N LEU A 185 8.62 5.39 3.10
CA LEU A 185 7.78 6.02 4.13
C LEU A 185 7.64 5.14 5.37
N MET A 186 7.58 3.81 5.20
CA MET A 186 7.42 2.89 6.34
C MET A 186 8.73 2.77 7.12
N GLU A 187 9.88 2.62 6.43
CA GLU A 187 11.21 2.64 7.05
C GLU A 187 11.43 3.94 7.84
N THR A 188 11.10 5.08 7.22
CA THR A 188 11.24 6.39 7.85
C THR A 188 10.32 6.53 9.06
N GLN A 189 9.08 6.07 8.97
CA GLN A 189 8.13 6.13 10.09
C GLN A 189 8.57 5.27 11.27
N LEU A 190 9.08 4.05 11.02
CA LEU A 190 9.63 3.20 12.08
C LEU A 190 10.86 3.83 12.72
N THR A 191 11.76 4.41 11.92
CA THR A 191 12.95 5.12 12.42
C THR A 191 12.54 6.34 13.27
N ASN A 192 11.52 7.09 12.83
CA ASN A 192 11.00 8.22 13.60
C ASN A 192 10.50 7.78 14.98
N VAL A 193 9.73 6.69 15.05
CA VAL A 193 9.24 6.17 16.34
C VAL A 193 10.41 5.73 17.22
N GLU A 194 11.40 5.01 16.67
CA GLU A 194 12.62 4.64 17.41
C GLU A 194 13.29 5.89 18.03
N LYS A 195 13.40 6.98 17.25
CA LYS A 195 14.05 8.23 17.73
C LYS A 195 13.22 9.00 18.73
N ILE A 196 11.89 8.96 18.60
CA ILE A 196 10.99 9.54 19.59
C ILE A 196 11.15 8.81 20.93
N GLU A 197 11.20 7.47 20.94
CA GLU A 197 11.41 6.69 22.16
C GLU A 197 12.78 6.97 22.79
N GLU A 198 13.85 7.05 21.99
CA GLU A 198 15.18 7.43 22.45
C GLU A 198 15.19 8.83 23.10
N LEU A 199 14.52 9.79 22.47
CA LEU A 199 14.40 11.16 23.00
C LEU A 199 13.63 11.18 24.32
N TYR A 200 12.56 10.40 24.46
CA TYR A 200 11.81 10.30 25.72
C TYR A 200 12.67 9.69 26.84
N LEU A 201 13.48 8.68 26.55
CA LEU A 201 14.43 8.12 27.52
C LEU A 201 15.42 9.18 28.02
N HIS A 202 16.06 9.91 27.10
CA HIS A 202 16.97 10.99 27.48
C HIS A 202 16.27 12.11 28.24
N LEU A 203 15.03 12.46 27.88
CA LEU A 203 14.26 13.47 28.59
C LEU A 203 13.95 13.03 30.02
N MET A 204 13.57 11.76 30.23
CA MET A 204 13.35 11.20 31.56
C MET A 204 14.63 11.15 32.41
N GLU A 205 15.78 10.81 31.81
CA GLU A 205 17.08 10.91 32.48
C GLU A 205 17.38 12.36 32.91
N LYS A 206 17.17 13.32 32.01
CA LYS A 206 17.37 14.74 32.28
C LYS A 206 16.42 15.29 33.32
N GLU A 207 15.16 14.86 33.34
CA GLU A 207 14.21 15.28 34.37
C GLU A 207 14.64 14.79 35.76
N LYS A 208 15.19 13.57 35.88
CA LYS A 208 15.74 13.05 37.14
C LYS A 208 16.96 13.86 37.59
N GLU A 209 17.89 14.13 36.69
CA GLU A 209 19.07 14.96 36.97
C GLU A 209 18.67 16.37 37.44
N VAL A 210 17.71 17.01 36.77
CA VAL A 210 17.21 18.33 37.14
C VAL A 210 16.52 18.31 38.52
N LYS A 211 15.78 17.25 38.87
CA LYS A 211 15.18 17.10 40.20
C LYS A 211 16.26 16.97 41.28
N GLN A 212 17.26 16.13 41.05
CA GLN A 212 18.39 15.96 41.97
C GLN A 212 19.14 17.27 42.17
N LEU A 213 19.48 17.98 41.10
CA LEU A 213 20.16 19.28 41.19
C LEU A 213 19.33 20.32 41.96
N LYS A 214 18.00 20.31 41.82
CA LYS A 214 17.12 21.20 42.60
C LYS A 214 17.08 20.85 44.08
N GLU A 215 17.08 19.57 44.42
CA GLU A 215 17.12 19.09 45.81
C GLU A 215 18.46 19.44 46.46
N GLU A 216 19.59 19.21 45.77
CA GLU A 216 20.93 19.60 46.23
C GLU A 216 21.03 21.12 46.43
N LEU A 217 20.52 21.90 45.48
CA LEU A 217 20.51 23.37 45.60
C LEU A 217 19.67 23.83 46.80
N LYS A 218 18.53 23.19 47.05
CA LYS A 218 17.69 23.49 48.21
C LYS A 218 18.43 23.18 49.52
N ALA A 219 19.04 22.00 49.62
CA ALA A 219 19.80 21.60 50.80
C ALA A 219 21.00 22.54 51.05
N GLN A 220 21.71 22.97 50.00
CA GLN A 220 22.78 23.95 50.12
C GLN A 220 22.27 25.31 50.62
N LYS A 221 21.13 25.80 50.11
CA LYS A 221 20.52 27.05 50.57
C LYS A 221 20.16 27.00 52.06
N GLU A 222 19.51 25.92 52.50
CA GLU A 222 19.14 25.73 53.91
C GLU A 222 20.40 25.68 54.81
N ALA A 223 21.47 25.01 54.36
CA ALA A 223 22.74 24.98 55.09
C ALA A 223 23.40 26.37 55.17
N PHE A 224 23.34 27.17 54.11
CA PHE A 224 23.83 28.55 54.11
C PHE A 224 23.03 29.45 55.07
N GLU A 225 21.70 29.37 55.05
CA GLU A 225 20.82 30.13 55.95
C GLU A 225 21.10 29.77 57.42
N SER A 226 21.23 28.49 57.75
CA SER A 226 21.57 28.04 59.11
C SER A 226 22.94 28.57 59.57
N ARG A 227 23.93 28.61 58.67
CA ARG A 227 25.25 29.17 58.98
C ARG A 227 25.19 30.69 59.19
N LEU A 228 24.39 31.42 58.42
CA LEU A 228 24.19 32.85 58.58
C LEU A 228 23.55 33.17 59.94
N GLU A 229 22.48 32.47 60.31
CA GLU A 229 21.81 32.67 61.60
C GLU A 229 22.78 32.42 62.78
N ARG A 230 23.64 31.40 62.67
CA ARG A 230 24.66 31.13 63.69
C ARG A 230 25.70 32.23 63.80
N LEU A 231 26.08 32.85 62.68
CA LEU A 231 27.03 33.97 62.67
C LEU A 231 26.40 35.24 63.24
N GLU A 232 25.13 35.53 62.92
CA GLU A 232 24.41 36.68 63.48
C GLU A 232 24.29 36.60 65.00
N LYS A 233 24.02 35.41 65.55
CA LYS A 233 24.01 35.16 67.01
C LYS A 233 25.36 35.36 67.70
N LEU A 234 26.48 35.31 66.98
CA LEU A 234 27.82 35.52 67.55
C LEU A 234 28.25 37.00 67.55
N ILE A 235 27.53 37.85 66.82
CA ILE A 235 27.83 39.28 66.66
C ILE A 235 26.93 40.15 67.55
N GLN A 236 25.80 39.62 68.04
CA GLN A 236 24.97 40.21 69.11
C GLN A 236 25.53 39.92 70.50
#